data_AF-A0A227JAC7-F1
#
_entry.id   AF-A0A227JAC7-F1
#
_cell.length_a   1.000
_cell.length_b   1.000
_cell.length_c   1.000
_cell.angle_alpha   90.00
_cell.angle_beta   90.00
_cell.angle_gamma   90.00
#
_symmetry.space_group_name_H-M   'P 1'
#
loop_
_entity.id
_entity.type
_entity.pdbx_description
1 polymer ?
#
loop_
_entity_poly.entity_id
_entity_poly.type
_entity_poly.pdbx_seq_one_letter_code
_entity_poly.pdbx_strand_id
1 'polypeptide(L)'
;IKWQTEWQACDEIQMAGGCRAEHAALHEICDVDSVLFRRGWDLRGRIEYITKIPTYYYQYRVGGQSLESEKARKCPKCGGEWLLDEPLHDIFYFKCDSCRIVSNISWDHIK
;
A
#
# COMPACT_ATOMS: atom_id res chain seq x y z
N ILE A 1 -8.78 -24.43 -30.76
CA ILE A 1 -9.46 -23.15 -31.07
C ILE A 1 -8.69 -22.04 -30.35
N LYS A 2 -8.47 -20.87 -30.97
CA LYS A 2 -7.57 -19.82 -30.44
C LYS A 2 -7.94 -19.35 -29.01
N TRP A 3 -9.24 -19.27 -28.71
CA TRP A 3 -9.73 -18.88 -27.38
C TRP A 3 -9.32 -19.85 -26.26
N GLN A 4 -9.12 -21.15 -26.55
CA GLN A 4 -8.72 -22.14 -25.53
C GLN A 4 -7.27 -21.91 -25.09
N THR A 5 -6.40 -21.58 -26.05
CA THR A 5 -4.99 -21.25 -25.77
C THR A 5 -4.89 -19.93 -25.01
N GLU A 6 -5.70 -18.94 -25.37
CA GLU A 6 -5.77 -17.67 -24.62
C GLU A 6 -6.27 -17.89 -23.19
N TRP A 7 -7.29 -18.74 -22.99
CA TRP A 7 -7.81 -19.08 -21.67
C TRP A 7 -6.79 -19.84 -20.81
N GLN A 8 -6.10 -20.85 -21.38
CA GLN A 8 -5.03 -21.58 -20.68
C GLN A 8 -3.85 -20.67 -20.31
N ALA A 9 -3.47 -19.72 -21.16
CA ALA A 9 -2.42 -18.77 -20.83
C ALA A 9 -2.81 -17.85 -19.65
N CYS A 10 -4.07 -17.42 -19.57
CA CYS A 10 -4.57 -16.66 -18.42
C CYS A 10 -4.60 -17.50 -17.13
N ASP A 11 -5.01 -18.77 -17.23
CA ASP A 11 -5.01 -19.71 -16.11
C ASP A 11 -3.58 -19.98 -15.61
N GLU A 12 -2.63 -20.20 -16.50
CA GLU A 12 -1.21 -20.36 -16.16
C GLU A 12 -0.63 -19.11 -15.49
N ILE A 13 -0.98 -17.90 -15.95
CA ILE A 13 -0.56 -16.65 -15.29
C ILE A 13 -1.17 -16.55 -13.88
N GLN A 14 -2.44 -16.93 -13.71
CA GLN A 14 -3.09 -16.92 -12.39
C GLN A 14 -2.43 -17.94 -11.44
N MET A 15 -2.21 -19.17 -11.92
CA MET A 15 -1.66 -20.27 -11.13
C MET A 15 -0.15 -20.11 -10.87
N ALA A 16 0.60 -19.53 -11.81
CA ALA A 16 2.01 -19.17 -11.66
C ALA A 16 2.21 -17.72 -11.16
N GLY A 17 1.14 -17.06 -10.73
CA GLY A 17 1.12 -15.63 -10.37
C GLY A 17 2.02 -15.27 -9.19
N GLY A 18 2.42 -16.26 -8.39
CA GLY A 18 3.23 -16.10 -7.16
C GLY A 18 4.65 -15.57 -7.36
N CYS A 19 5.03 -15.16 -8.58
CA CYS A 19 6.30 -14.50 -8.83
C CYS A 19 6.09 -13.15 -9.52
N ARG A 20 6.01 -13.07 -10.85
CA ARG A 20 6.08 -11.75 -11.51
C ARG A 20 4.82 -10.89 -11.39
N ALA A 21 3.64 -11.51 -11.44
CA ALA A 21 2.38 -10.79 -11.35
C ALA A 21 2.15 -10.25 -9.93
N GLU A 22 2.44 -11.06 -8.91
CA GLU A 22 2.34 -10.66 -7.50
C GLU A 22 3.30 -9.52 -7.17
N HIS A 23 4.58 -9.60 -7.54
CA HIS A 23 5.54 -8.52 -7.25
C HIS A 23 5.16 -7.21 -7.94
N ALA A 24 4.66 -7.28 -9.19
CA ALA A 24 4.16 -6.10 -9.90
C ALA A 24 2.92 -5.50 -9.21
N ALA A 25 1.98 -6.34 -8.77
CA ALA A 25 0.80 -5.89 -8.04
C ALA A 25 1.15 -5.29 -6.67
N LEU A 26 2.08 -5.93 -5.94
CA LEU A 26 2.59 -5.45 -4.65
C LEU A 26 3.24 -4.07 -4.81
N HIS A 27 4.08 -3.87 -5.82
CA HIS A 27 4.66 -2.56 -6.12
C HIS A 27 3.57 -1.48 -6.31
N GLU A 28 2.52 -1.79 -7.07
CA GLU A 28 1.42 -0.84 -7.29
C GLU A 28 0.70 -0.42 -6.00
N ILE A 29 0.51 -1.34 -5.04
CA ILE A 29 -0.24 -1.08 -3.79
C ILE A 29 0.64 -0.70 -2.59
N CYS A 30 1.95 -0.93 -2.63
CA CYS A 30 2.87 -0.70 -1.52
C CYS A 30 3.76 0.55 -1.71
N ASP A 31 4.09 0.90 -2.95
CA ASP A 31 5.11 1.91 -3.23
C ASP A 31 4.53 3.23 -3.72
N VAL A 32 5.15 4.35 -3.29
CA VAL A 32 4.66 5.71 -3.55
C VAL A 32 4.99 6.25 -4.93
N ASP A 33 5.88 5.58 -5.66
CA ASP A 33 6.27 5.92 -7.03
C ASP A 33 5.48 5.13 -8.08
N SER A 34 4.63 4.19 -7.64
CA SER A 34 3.78 3.41 -8.52
C SER A 34 2.72 4.27 -9.25
N VAL A 35 2.16 3.72 -10.33
CA VAL A 35 1.13 4.42 -11.11
C VAL A 35 -0.18 4.51 -10.31
N LEU A 36 -0.56 3.40 -9.65
CA LEU A 36 -1.75 3.28 -8.83
C LEU A 36 -1.70 4.24 -7.64
N PHE A 37 -0.57 4.33 -6.94
CA PHE A 37 -0.40 5.28 -5.84
C PHE A 37 -0.58 6.71 -6.33
N ARG A 38 0.13 7.12 -7.39
CA ARG A 38 0.07 8.49 -7.89
C ARG A 38 -1.34 8.90 -8.27
N ARG A 39 -2.09 8.01 -8.94
CA ARG A 39 -3.50 8.23 -9.29
C ARG A 39 -4.40 8.31 -8.06
N GLY A 40 -4.25 7.38 -7.12
CA GLY A 40 -5.04 7.35 -5.89
C GLY A 40 -4.78 8.56 -4.98
N TRP A 41 -3.52 8.98 -4.89
CA TRP A 41 -3.10 10.13 -4.09
C TRP A 41 -3.63 11.45 -4.68
N ASP A 42 -3.68 11.59 -6.01
CA ASP A 42 -4.33 12.73 -6.69
C ASP A 42 -5.84 12.76 -6.41
N LEU A 43 -6.52 11.62 -6.56
CA LEU A 43 -7.95 11.50 -6.24
C LEU A 43 -8.25 11.89 -4.79
N ARG A 44 -7.42 11.43 -3.86
CA ARG A 44 -7.49 11.79 -2.45
C ARG A 44 -7.38 13.30 -2.24
N GLY A 45 -6.45 13.98 -2.95
CA GLY A 45 -6.33 15.43 -2.93
C GLY A 45 -7.57 16.16 -3.45
N ARG A 46 -8.20 15.64 -4.52
CA ARG A 46 -9.46 16.18 -5.06
C ARG A 46 -10.62 16.00 -4.08
N ILE A 47 -10.73 14.84 -3.43
CA ILE A 47 -11.74 14.56 -2.41
C ILE A 47 -11.59 15.54 -1.24
N GLU A 48 -10.38 15.72 -0.72
CA GLU A 48 -10.10 16.67 0.37
C GLU A 48 -10.43 18.11 -0.04
N TYR A 49 -10.09 18.50 -1.27
CA TYR A 49 -10.39 19.82 -1.80
C TYR A 49 -11.90 20.11 -1.86
N ILE A 50 -12.71 19.14 -2.28
CA ILE A 50 -14.17 19.30 -2.41
C ILE A 50 -14.85 19.24 -1.03
N THR A 51 -14.48 18.26 -0.21
CA THR A 51 -15.14 17.98 1.06
C THR A 51 -14.68 18.88 2.20
N LYS A 52 -13.48 19.46 2.08
CA LYS A 52 -12.76 20.15 3.17
C LYS A 52 -12.45 19.25 4.38
N ILE A 53 -12.62 17.94 4.23
CA ILE A 53 -12.31 16.96 5.26
C ILE A 53 -10.89 16.41 4.98
N PRO A 54 -9.97 16.43 5.97
CA PRO A 54 -8.68 15.78 5.85
C PRO A 54 -8.84 14.34 5.36
N THR A 55 -8.42 14.08 4.13
CA THR A 55 -8.55 12.76 3.52
C THR A 55 -7.17 12.12 3.53
N TYR A 56 -7.09 10.82 3.77
CA TYR A 56 -5.83 10.09 3.81
C TYR A 56 -5.84 8.97 2.78
N TYR A 57 -4.70 8.75 2.14
CA TYR A 57 -4.49 7.57 1.30
C TYR A 57 -3.95 6.43 2.17
N TYR A 58 -4.58 5.26 2.11
CA TYR A 58 -4.07 4.07 2.77
C TYR A 58 -3.03 3.38 1.88
N GLN A 59 -1.79 3.34 2.37
CA GLN A 59 -0.71 2.59 1.74
C GLN A 59 -0.66 1.20 2.37
N TYR A 60 -0.87 0.18 1.54
CA TYR A 60 -0.79 -1.20 1.98
C TYR A 60 0.65 -1.59 2.36
N ARG A 61 0.81 -2.39 3.41
CA ARG A 61 2.09 -2.97 3.80
C ARG A 61 1.93 -4.44 4.14
N VAL A 62 2.80 -5.26 3.56
CA VAL A 62 2.96 -6.70 3.83
C VAL A 62 4.45 -7.06 3.81
N GLY A 63 4.84 -8.16 4.47
CA GLY A 63 6.23 -8.58 4.60
C GLY A 63 6.99 -7.80 5.67
N GLY A 64 8.28 -7.59 5.45
CA GLY A 64 9.19 -6.98 6.44
C GLY A 64 9.98 -8.01 7.23
N GLN A 65 11.09 -7.58 7.83
CA GLN A 65 12.06 -8.48 8.46
C GLN A 65 11.75 -8.74 9.94
N SER A 66 11.33 -7.70 10.67
CA SER A 66 10.97 -7.78 12.08
C SER A 66 10.02 -6.65 12.48
N LEU A 67 9.29 -6.83 13.59
CA LEU A 67 8.46 -5.78 14.18
C LEU A 67 9.24 -4.50 14.48
N GLU A 68 10.49 -4.63 14.94
CA GLU A 68 11.38 -3.49 15.23
C GLU A 68 11.70 -2.70 13.96
N SER A 69 12.04 -3.41 12.87
CA SER A 69 12.31 -2.79 11.57
C SER A 69 11.07 -2.09 11.00
N GLU A 70 9.89 -2.68 11.19
CA GLU A 70 8.63 -2.11 10.74
C GLU A 70 8.30 -0.83 11.51
N LYS A 71 8.44 -0.83 12.84
CA LYS A 71 8.23 0.37 13.68
C LYS A 71 9.21 1.50 13.34
N ALA A 72 10.44 1.18 12.94
CA ALA A 72 11.45 2.17 12.57
C ALA A 72 11.26 2.79 11.17
N ARG A 73 10.26 2.33 10.39
CA ARG A 73 10.02 2.85 9.04
C ARG A 73 9.72 4.35 9.04
N LYS A 74 10.29 5.04 8.06
CA LYS A 74 9.98 6.43 7.77
C LYS A 74 8.83 6.54 6.78
N CYS A 75 8.20 7.71 6.72
CA CYS A 75 7.20 8.00 5.72
C CYS A 75 7.82 7.85 4.32
N PRO A 76 7.25 7.03 3.42
CA PRO A 76 7.87 6.75 2.12
C PRO A 76 7.93 7.97 1.20
N LYS A 77 7.14 9.02 1.47
CA LYS A 77 7.07 10.23 0.63
C LYS A 77 7.97 11.37 1.11
N CYS A 78 8.08 11.60 2.43
CA CYS A 78 8.88 12.70 2.98
C CYS A 78 10.06 12.27 3.84
N GLY A 79 10.20 10.99 4.17
CA GLY A 79 11.26 10.48 5.05
C GLY A 79 11.11 10.85 6.54
N GLY A 80 10.01 11.50 6.94
CA GLY A 80 9.76 11.88 8.33
C GLY A 80 9.31 10.71 9.22
N GLU A 81 9.34 10.93 10.53
CA GLU A 81 8.65 10.06 11.50
C GLU A 81 7.14 10.12 11.31
N TRP A 82 6.49 8.98 11.52
CA TRP A 82 5.06 8.84 11.30
C TRP A 82 4.44 7.66 12.06
N LEU A 83 5.23 6.92 12.86
CA LEU A 83 4.72 5.92 13.79
C LEU A 83 3.90 6.62 14.86
N LEU A 84 2.74 6.06 15.19
CA LEU A 84 1.88 6.54 16.26
C LEU A 84 2.17 5.77 17.55
N ASP A 85 1.99 6.46 18.68
CA ASP A 85 2.05 5.82 20.01
C ASP A 85 0.91 4.80 20.18
N GLU A 86 -0.27 5.13 19.68
CA GLU A 86 -1.46 4.27 19.67
C GLU A 86 -2.04 4.18 18.24
N PRO A 87 -2.49 2.97 17.81
CA PRO A 87 -3.04 2.79 16.47
C PRO A 87 -4.39 3.49 16.31
N LEU A 88 -4.62 4.12 15.17
CA LEU A 88 -5.93 4.66 14.82
C LEU A 88 -6.84 3.54 14.32
N HIS A 89 -8.04 3.46 14.89
CA HIS A 89 -9.05 2.45 14.54
C HIS A 89 -8.52 1.01 14.64
N ASP A 90 -7.54 0.78 15.52
CA ASP A 90 -6.87 -0.52 15.74
C ASP A 90 -6.17 -1.12 14.50
N ILE A 91 -6.00 -0.34 13.42
CA ILE A 91 -5.43 -0.82 12.15
C ILE A 91 -4.31 0.07 11.60
N PHE A 92 -4.33 1.38 11.89
CA PHE A 92 -3.34 2.32 11.35
C PHE A 92 -2.32 2.68 12.41
N TYR A 93 -1.14 2.09 12.29
CA TYR A 93 0.00 2.35 13.17
C TYR A 93 0.83 3.53 12.67
N PHE A 94 0.67 3.91 11.40
CA PHE A 94 1.39 5.01 10.80
C PHE A 94 0.44 6.06 10.25
N LYS A 95 0.75 7.33 10.52
CA LYS A 95 0.04 8.48 9.97
C LYS A 95 1.01 9.62 9.72
N CYS A 96 1.06 10.08 8.48
CA CYS A 96 1.78 11.29 8.10
C CYS A 96 0.77 12.38 7.73
N ASP A 97 0.63 13.40 8.58
CA ASP A 97 -0.26 14.55 8.32
C ASP A 97 0.20 15.38 7.12
N SER A 98 1.51 15.57 6.93
CA SER A 98 2.06 16.38 5.82
C SER A 98 1.84 15.72 4.46
N CYS A 99 2.01 14.39 4.38
CA CYS A 99 1.84 13.63 3.14
C CYS A 99 0.42 13.09 2.94
N ARG A 100 -0.39 13.10 4.01
CA ARG A 100 -1.74 12.55 4.07
C ARG A 100 -1.80 11.07 3.68
N ILE A 101 -0.91 10.30 4.32
CA ILE A 101 -0.78 8.85 4.13
C ILE A 101 -0.97 8.18 5.49
N VAL A 102 -1.73 7.09 5.52
CA VAL A 102 -1.79 6.16 6.65
C VAL A 102 -1.36 4.78 6.19
N SER A 103 -0.84 3.97 7.10
CA SER A 103 -0.42 2.61 6.81
C SER A 103 -0.50 1.72 8.05
N ASN A 104 -0.52 0.41 7.82
CA ASN A 104 -0.45 -0.61 8.85
C ASN A 104 1.01 -1.02 9.13
N ILE A 105 1.26 -1.61 10.30
CA ILE A 105 2.39 -2.54 10.44
C ILE A 105 2.02 -3.81 9.67
N SER A 106 2.99 -4.44 9.03
CA SER A 106 2.73 -5.72 8.36
C SER A 106 2.11 -6.73 9.32
N TRP A 107 1.03 -7.38 8.88
CA TRP A 107 0.29 -8.38 9.65
C TRP A 107 1.16 -9.56 10.09
N ASP A 108 2.24 -9.85 9.35
CA ASP A 108 3.19 -10.91 9.68
C ASP A 108 3.91 -10.69 11.03
N HIS A 109 3.93 -9.45 11.52
CA HIS A 109 4.66 -9.02 12.71
C HIS A 109 3.75 -8.54 13.85
N ILE A 110 2.42 -8.51 13.65
CA ILE A 110 1.43 -8.19 14.69
C ILE A 110 0.86 -9.53 15.18
N LYS A 111 1.33 -10.00 16.34
CA LYS A 111 0.79 -11.19 17.03
C LYS A 111 -0.12 -10.79 18.18
#